data_AF-A0A957LNA7-F1
#
_entry.id   AF-A0A957LNA7-F1
#
_cell.length_a   1.000
_cell.length_b   1.000
_cell.length_c   1.000
_cell.angle_alpha   90.00
_cell.angle_beta   90.00
_cell.angle_gamma   90.00
#
_symmetry.space_group_name_H-M   'P 1'
#
loop_
_entity.id
_entity.type
_entity.pdbx_description
1 polymer ?
#
loop_
_entity_poly.entity_id
_entity_poly.type
_entity_poly.pdbx_seq_one_letter_code
_entity_poly.pdbx_strand_id
1 'polypeptide(L)'
;MTDASVLDETQVAWQVDGIEVAGSLTRPVGTGPFPAVIMVAGSGPTDRNWNSPLIPGTNGSAALLAQALTGQGFVVLRYDKRASGPHAQENVLQHLAGKVSMEGHRQ
;
A
#
# COMPACT_ATOMS: atom_id res chain seq x y z
N MET A 1 -2.36 23.21 7.48
CA MET A 1 -1.81 22.35 8.56
C MET A 1 -2.97 21.49 9.03
N THR A 2 -3.07 20.26 8.53
CA THR A 2 -4.12 19.30 8.92
C THR A 2 -3.91 18.96 10.39
N ASP A 3 -4.96 19.12 11.19
CA ASP A 3 -4.92 18.77 12.59
C ASP A 3 -4.70 17.25 12.73
N ALA A 4 -3.60 16.86 13.39
CA ALA A 4 -3.24 15.46 13.59
C ALA A 4 -4.17 14.75 14.59
N SER A 5 -5.04 15.50 15.30
CA SER A 5 -6.00 14.95 16.26
C SER A 5 -7.23 14.28 15.60
N VAL A 6 -7.31 14.26 14.27
CA VAL A 6 -8.51 13.86 13.50
C VAL A 6 -8.31 12.59 12.65
N LEU A 7 -7.14 11.94 12.76
CA LEU A 7 -6.74 10.83 11.90
C LEU A 7 -6.16 9.67 12.72
N ASP A 8 -6.70 8.46 12.52
CA ASP A 8 -6.16 7.22 13.08
C ASP A 8 -5.47 6.45 11.96
N GLU A 9 -4.13 6.29 12.03
CA GLU A 9 -3.38 5.39 11.16
C GLU A 9 -3.03 4.11 11.92
N THR A 10 -3.52 2.98 11.41
CA THR A 10 -3.24 1.66 11.97
C THR A 10 -2.48 0.81 10.96
N GLN A 11 -1.46 0.06 11.41
CA GLN A 11 -0.82 -0.95 10.58
C GLN A 11 -1.69 -2.20 10.52
N VAL A 12 -1.87 -2.72 9.31
CA VAL A 12 -2.66 -3.94 9.04
C VAL A 12 -1.81 -4.95 8.29
N ALA A 13 -2.13 -6.23 8.44
CA ALA A 13 -1.49 -7.30 7.68
C ALA A 13 -2.48 -8.43 7.43
N TRP A 14 -2.34 -9.11 6.29
CA TRP A 14 -3.12 -10.30 5.96
C TRP A 14 -2.31 -11.25 5.08
N GLN A 15 -2.74 -12.51 5.02
CA GLN A 15 -2.05 -13.55 4.24
C GLN A 15 -2.69 -13.74 2.86
N VAL A 16 -1.87 -13.86 1.82
CA VAL A 16 -2.28 -14.23 0.47
C VAL A 16 -1.29 -15.25 -0.09
N ASP A 17 -1.74 -16.48 -0.32
CA ASP A 17 -0.90 -17.58 -0.86
C ASP A 17 0.39 -17.83 -0.06
N GLY A 18 0.34 -17.64 1.26
CA GLY A 18 1.49 -17.77 2.16
C GLY A 18 2.41 -16.54 2.20
N ILE A 19 2.09 -15.47 1.48
CA ILE A 19 2.78 -14.18 1.53
C ILE A 19 2.02 -13.24 2.47
N GLU A 20 2.73 -12.66 3.44
CA GLU A 20 2.17 -11.59 4.25
C GLU A 20 2.12 -10.29 3.44
N VAL A 21 0.93 -9.72 3.33
CA VAL A 21 0.69 -8.43 2.73
C VAL A 21 0.48 -7.44 3.87
N ALA A 22 1.47 -6.59 4.08
CA ALA A 22 1.38 -5.53 5.06
C ALA A 22 0.83 -4.24 4.41
N GLY A 23 0.00 -3.53 5.16
CA GLY A 23 -0.62 -2.27 4.76
C GLY A 23 -0.74 -1.27 5.90
N SER A 24 -1.18 -0.07 5.55
CA SER A 24 -1.47 1.02 6.48
C SER A 24 -2.87 1.54 6.16
N LEU A 25 -3.72 1.60 7.18
CA LEU A 25 -5.10 2.06 7.10
C LEU A 25 -5.21 3.39 7.82
N THR A 26 -5.46 4.47 7.10
CA THR A 26 -5.85 5.77 7.68
C THR A 26 -7.36 5.91 7.63
N ARG A 27 -7.98 6.32 8.74
CA ARG A 27 -9.43 6.52 8.84
C ARG A 27 -9.80 7.80 9.60
N PRO A 28 -10.95 8.41 9.28
CA PRO A 28 -11.47 9.51 10.10
C PRO A 28 -11.85 9.00 11.49
N VAL A 29 -11.75 9.86 12.50
CA VAL A 29 -12.25 9.54 13.84
C VAL A 29 -13.77 9.43 13.81
N GLY A 30 -14.32 8.33 14.35
CA GLY A 30 -15.76 8.08 14.43
C GLY A 30 -16.14 6.66 14.02
N THR A 31 -17.44 6.37 14.06
CA THR A 31 -17.97 5.01 13.84
C THR A 31 -18.30 4.69 12.37
N GLY A 32 -18.14 5.65 11.46
CA GLY A 32 -18.51 5.49 10.04
C GLY A 32 -20.02 5.33 9.80
N PRO A 33 -20.45 4.86 8.61
CA PRO A 33 -19.61 4.37 7.52
C PRO A 33 -18.91 5.50 6.75
N PHE A 34 -17.76 5.20 6.17
CA PHE A 34 -16.97 6.12 5.35
C PHE A 34 -16.74 5.52 3.96
N PRO A 35 -16.72 6.33 2.88
CA PRO A 35 -16.26 5.86 1.58
C PRO A 35 -14.80 5.40 1.67
N ALA A 36 -14.44 4.35 0.93
CA ALA A 36 -13.11 3.76 0.96
C ALA A 36 -12.32 4.01 -0.33
N VAL A 37 -11.02 4.23 -0.19
CA VAL A 37 -10.04 4.30 -1.29
C VAL A 37 -8.95 3.26 -1.04
N ILE A 38 -8.63 2.49 -2.08
CA ILE A 38 -7.48 1.58 -2.06
C ILE A 38 -6.40 2.17 -2.95
N MET A 39 -5.23 2.39 -2.38
CA MET A 39 -4.05 2.88 -3.09
C MET A 39 -3.13 1.71 -3.43
N VAL A 40 -2.89 1.51 -4.72
CA VAL A 40 -1.97 0.51 -5.24
C VAL A 40 -0.71 1.22 -5.73
N ALA A 41 0.47 0.75 -5.29
CA ALA A 41 1.73 1.29 -5.77
C ALA A 41 1.93 1.03 -7.28
N GLY A 42 2.67 1.94 -7.94
CA GLY A 42 3.03 1.79 -9.36
C GLY A 42 3.99 0.62 -9.63
N SER A 43 4.55 0.58 -10.83
CA SER A 43 5.55 -0.41 -11.22
C SER A 43 6.87 -0.28 -10.43
N GLY A 44 7.72 -1.31 -10.52
CA GLY A 44 9.03 -1.34 -9.87
C GLY A 44 8.95 -1.71 -8.38
N PRO A 45 10.09 -1.73 -7.67
CA PRO A 45 10.20 -2.10 -6.25
C PRO A 45 9.66 -0.99 -5.33
N THR A 46 8.44 -0.53 -5.61
CA THR A 46 7.80 0.61 -4.95
C THR A 46 6.97 0.12 -3.77
N ASP A 47 7.18 0.70 -2.58
CA ASP A 47 6.43 0.38 -1.37
C ASP A 47 5.04 1.03 -1.33
N ARG A 48 4.23 0.71 -0.30
CA ARG A 48 2.91 1.30 -0.07
C ARG A 48 2.90 2.82 0.12
N ASN A 49 4.04 3.43 0.43
CA ASN A 49 4.21 4.88 0.61
C ASN A 49 4.78 5.55 -0.67
N TRP A 50 4.89 4.80 -1.76
CA TRP A 50 5.47 5.19 -3.04
C TRP A 50 6.96 5.53 -2.99
N ASN A 51 7.68 5.05 -1.98
CA ASN A 51 9.14 5.08 -2.00
C ASN A 51 9.66 3.96 -2.90
N SER A 52 10.75 4.23 -3.60
CA SER A 52 11.44 3.24 -4.41
C SER A 52 12.93 3.29 -4.07
N PRO A 53 13.60 2.15 -3.83
CA PRO A 53 15.05 2.12 -3.62
C PRO A 53 15.84 2.57 -4.86
N LEU A 54 15.18 2.71 -6.02
CA LEU A 54 15.79 3.18 -7.26
C LEU A 54 15.85 4.71 -7.36
N ILE A 55 15.16 5.44 -6.48
CA ILE A 55 15.08 6.90 -6.50
C ILE A 55 15.67 7.42 -5.19
N PRO A 56 16.69 8.30 -5.23
CA PRO A 56 17.24 8.89 -4.02
C PRO A 56 16.21 9.68 -3.20
N GLY A 57 16.27 9.55 -1.89
CA GLY A 57 15.39 10.26 -0.95
C GLY A 57 14.10 9.50 -0.63
N THR A 58 13.15 10.20 -0.01
CA THR A 58 11.86 9.65 0.40
C THR A 58 10.77 10.36 -0.37
N ASN A 59 10.07 9.64 -1.26
CA ASN A 59 8.91 10.17 -1.95
C ASN A 59 7.76 10.39 -0.95
N GLY A 60 7.31 9.32 -0.29
CA GLY A 60 6.30 9.36 0.78
C GLY A 60 4.93 9.94 0.40
N SER A 61 4.71 10.35 -0.85
CA SER A 61 3.52 11.11 -1.26
C SER A 61 2.21 10.33 -1.11
N ALA A 62 2.24 9.00 -1.17
CA ALA A 62 1.04 8.21 -0.89
C ALA A 62 0.57 8.38 0.55
N ALA A 63 1.49 8.48 1.51
CA ALA A 63 1.13 8.69 2.91
C ALA A 63 0.49 10.06 3.12
N LEU A 64 1.05 11.10 2.48
CA LEU A 64 0.50 12.45 2.52
C LEU A 64 -0.88 12.53 1.85
N LEU A 65 -1.05 11.87 0.70
CA LEU A 65 -2.33 11.83 -0.01
C LEU A 65 -3.39 11.07 0.80
N ALA A 66 -3.02 9.95 1.42
CA ALA A 66 -3.93 9.21 2.29
C ALA A 66 -4.38 10.04 3.49
N GLN A 67 -3.48 10.76 4.16
CA GLN A 67 -3.84 11.68 5.23
C GLN A 67 -4.78 12.80 4.74
N ALA A 68 -4.50 13.39 3.57
CA ALA A 68 -5.33 14.43 2.98
C ALA A 68 -6.75 13.93 2.63
N LEU A 69 -6.85 12.76 1.97
CA LEU A 69 -8.12 12.10 1.67
C LEU A 69 -8.88 11.72 2.95
N THR A 70 -8.17 11.23 3.96
CA THR A 70 -8.78 10.88 5.24
C THR A 70 -9.33 12.13 5.95
N GLY A 71 -8.62 13.26 5.86
CA GLY A 71 -9.12 14.56 6.31
C GLY A 71 -10.37 15.04 5.56
N GLN A 72 -10.70 14.46 4.40
CA GLN A 72 -11.93 14.68 3.65
C GLN A 72 -13.00 13.60 3.90
N GLY A 73 -12.81 12.74 4.91
CA GLY A 73 -13.81 11.74 5.31
C GLY A 73 -13.69 10.37 4.64
N PHE A 74 -12.58 10.08 3.95
CA PHE A 74 -12.34 8.77 3.34
C PHE A 74 -11.56 7.84 4.27
N VAL A 75 -11.86 6.55 4.24
CA VAL A 75 -10.95 5.52 4.76
C VAL A 75 -10.00 5.13 3.64
N VAL A 76 -8.69 5.16 3.88
CA VAL A 76 -7.68 4.91 2.85
C VAL A 76 -6.79 3.76 3.26
N LEU A 77 -6.74 2.72 2.42
CA LEU A 77 -5.81 1.60 2.57
C LEU A 77 -4.66 1.75 1.57
N ARG A 78 -3.42 1.71 2.08
CA ARG A 78 -2.19 1.56 1.28
C ARG A 78 -1.57 0.21 1.61
N TYR A 79 -1.08 -0.55 0.63
CA TYR A 79 -0.48 -1.87 0.90
C TYR A 79 0.70 -2.21 0.01
N ASP A 80 1.58 -3.08 0.50
CA ASP A 80 2.71 -3.60 -0.27
C ASP A 80 2.24 -4.70 -1.21
N LYS A 81 2.62 -4.64 -2.48
CA LYS A 81 2.24 -5.69 -3.43
C LYS A 81 3.06 -6.96 -3.19
N ARG A 82 2.45 -8.12 -3.47
CA ARG A 82 3.11 -9.44 -3.35
C ARG A 82 4.44 -9.53 -4.09
N ALA A 83 4.50 -8.97 -5.31
CA ALA A 83 5.66 -9.04 -6.19
C ALA A 83 6.44 -7.72 -6.34
N SER A 84 6.17 -6.71 -5.49
CA SER A 84 6.91 -5.44 -5.52
C SER A 84 6.78 -4.68 -4.20
N GLY A 85 7.84 -4.01 -3.78
CA GLY A 85 7.95 -3.39 -2.45
C GLY A 85 9.06 -4.08 -1.64
N PRO A 86 9.07 -3.92 -0.31
CA PRO A 86 10.21 -4.31 0.54
C PRO A 86 10.57 -5.80 0.47
N HIS A 87 9.56 -6.69 0.37
CA HIS A 87 9.73 -8.15 0.38
C HIS A 87 9.61 -8.80 -1.00
N ALA A 88 9.62 -8.00 -2.07
CA ALA A 88 9.31 -8.47 -3.41
C ALA A 88 10.21 -9.61 -3.90
N GLN A 89 11.53 -9.51 -3.69
CA GLN A 89 12.47 -10.51 -4.17
C GLN A 89 12.25 -11.86 -3.48
N GLU A 90 12.09 -11.84 -2.16
CA GLU A 90 11.82 -13.03 -1.35
C GLU A 90 10.50 -13.69 -1.77
N ASN A 91 9.42 -12.91 -1.82
CA ASN A 91 8.10 -13.39 -2.21
C ASN A 91 8.10 -14.00 -3.62
N VAL A 92 8.80 -13.36 -4.56
CA VAL A 92 8.90 -13.86 -5.94
C VAL A 92 9.63 -15.20 -5.97
N LEU A 93 10.78 -15.30 -5.32
CA LEU A 93 11.61 -16.50 -5.34
C LEU A 93 10.95 -17.69 -4.62
N GLN A 94 10.34 -17.45 -3.46
CA GLN A 94 9.82 -18.52 -2.61
C GLN A 94 8.40 -18.94 -2.99
N HIS A 95 7.56 -18.02 -3.46
CA HIS A 95 6.11 -18.25 -3.54
C HIS A 95 5.52 -18.10 -4.95
N LEU A 96 6.13 -17.28 -5.82
CA LEU A 96 5.53 -16.94 -7.12
C LEU A 96 6.26 -17.53 -8.34
N ALA A 97 7.54 -17.89 -8.19
CA ALA A 97 8.33 -18.53 -9.24
C ALA A 97 7.64 -19.81 -9.74
N GLY A 98 7.39 -19.89 -11.06
CA GLY A 98 6.70 -21.02 -11.69
C GLY A 98 5.18 -21.09 -11.50
N LYS A 99 4.59 -20.19 -10.69
CA LYS A 99 3.13 -20.12 -10.46
C LYS A 99 2.45 -18.92 -11.11
N VAL A 100 3.22 -17.93 -11.56
CA VAL A 100 2.71 -16.72 -12.21
C VAL A 100 3.01 -16.76 -13.70
N SER A 101 1.97 -16.72 -14.53
CA SER A 101 2.09 -16.54 -15.99
C SER A 101 2.04 -15.06 -16.34
N MET A 102 2.91 -14.62 -17.26
CA MET A 102 2.94 -13.27 -17.82
C MET A 102 2.22 -13.17 -19.17
N GLU A 103 1.50 -14.21 -19.59
CA GLU A 103 0.84 -14.27 -20.91
C GLU A 103 -0.16 -13.13 -21.13
N GLY A 104 -0.82 -12.64 -20.08
CA GLY A 104 -1.74 -11.50 -20.16
C GLY A 104 -1.09 -10.16 -20.52
N HIS A 105 0.24 -10.05 -20.48
CA HIS A 105 1.00 -8.84 -20.85
C HIS A 105 1.46 -8.82 -22.31
N ARG A 106 1.20 -9.90 -23.09
CA ARG A 106 1.57 -10.00 -24.51
C ARG A 106 0.44 -9.53 -25.45
N GLN A 107 -0.13 -8.35 -25.21
CA GLN A 107 -1.01 -7.71 -26.20
C GLN A 107 -0.20 -6.90 -27.20
#